data_AF-A0A246F2T8-F1
#
_entry.id   AF-A0A246F2T8-F1
#
_cell.length_a   1.000
_cell.length_b   1.000
_cell.length_c   1.000
_cell.angle_alpha   90.00
_cell.angle_beta   90.00
_cell.angle_gamma   90.00
#
_symmetry.space_group_name_H-M   'P 1'
#
loop_
_entity.id
_entity.type
_entity.pdbx_description
1 polymer ?
#
loop_
_entity_poly.entity_id
_entity_poly.type
_entity_poly.pdbx_seq_one_letter_code
_entity_poly.pdbx_strand_id
1 'polypeptide(L)'
;HPSLLPLFPGLGTHQQAIDAGEKEHGATVHFVTAELDHGPIVAQARVPVLPDDTEDTLSARVLVEEHKLYPYAVRLFVEDRLEIDNGDVRILAPAEPTSI
;
A
#
# COMPACT_ATOMS: atom_id res chain seq x y z
N HIS A 1 -0.58 1.06 5.46
CA HIS A 1 -2.02 0.95 5.76
C HIS A 1 -2.57 -0.35 5.17
N PRO A 2 -3.21 -1.23 5.97
CA PRO A 2 -3.67 -2.55 5.53
C PRO A 2 -5.00 -2.50 4.74
N SER A 3 -5.09 -1.63 3.74
CA SER A 3 -6.19 -1.61 2.77
C SER A 3 -5.74 -1.03 1.42
N LEU A 4 -6.59 -1.14 0.41
CA LEU A 4 -6.44 -0.43 -0.88
C LEU A 4 -7.05 0.97 -0.77
N LEU A 5 -6.30 1.92 -0.21
CA LEU A 5 -6.75 3.31 -0.10
C LEU A 5 -7.22 3.86 -1.46
N PRO A 6 -8.31 4.65 -1.48
CA PRO A 6 -8.99 5.29 -0.34
C PRO A 6 -10.00 4.41 0.41
N LEU A 7 -10.11 3.11 0.11
CA LEU A 7 -11.06 2.22 0.79
C LEU A 7 -10.61 1.89 2.21
N PHE A 8 -11.56 1.84 3.14
CA PHE A 8 -11.36 1.41 4.54
C PHE A 8 -10.21 2.13 5.26
N PRO A 9 -10.24 3.47 5.42
CA PRO A 9 -9.34 4.17 6.33
C PRO A 9 -9.63 3.77 7.79
N GLY A 10 -8.64 3.88 8.67
CA GLY A 10 -8.77 3.52 10.09
C GLY A 10 -8.53 2.04 10.38
N LEU A 11 -9.31 1.47 11.30
CA LEU A 11 -9.04 0.17 11.92
C LEU A 11 -9.96 -0.94 11.40
N GLY A 12 -9.56 -2.21 11.55
CA GLY A 12 -10.41 -3.37 11.21
C GLY A 12 -10.69 -3.51 9.71
N THR A 13 -9.74 -3.10 8.88
CA THR A 13 -9.90 -2.98 7.42
C THR A 13 -10.24 -4.32 6.74
N HIS A 14 -9.67 -5.42 7.26
CA HIS A 14 -9.88 -6.77 6.74
C HIS A 14 -11.33 -7.24 6.94
N GLN A 15 -11.87 -7.11 8.16
CA GLN A 15 -13.27 -7.47 8.44
C GLN A 15 -14.23 -6.58 7.64
N GLN A 16 -13.95 -5.27 7.54
CA GLN A 16 -14.75 -4.37 6.70
C GLN A 16 -14.80 -4.80 5.23
N ALA A 17 -13.67 -5.25 4.66
CA ALA A 17 -13.63 -5.75 3.29
C ALA A 17 -14.45 -7.03 3.09
N ILE A 18 -14.42 -7.95 4.06
CA ILE A 18 -15.23 -9.18 4.05
C ILE A 18 -16.72 -8.83 4.16
N ASP A 19 -17.10 -7.97 5.10
CA ASP A 19 -18.48 -7.56 5.33
C ASP A 19 -19.07 -6.81 4.11
N ALA A 20 -18.24 -6.03 3.41
CA ALA A 20 -18.60 -5.35 2.18
C ALA A 20 -18.72 -6.30 0.97
N GLY A 21 -18.29 -7.56 1.10
CA GLY A 21 -18.34 -8.55 0.03
C GLY A 21 -17.33 -8.29 -1.10
N GLU A 22 -16.23 -7.60 -0.78
CA GLU A 22 -15.17 -7.29 -1.73
C GLU A 22 -14.58 -8.55 -2.37
N LYS A 23 -14.05 -8.41 -3.59
CA LYS A 23 -13.32 -9.50 -4.28
C LYS A 23 -11.82 -9.34 -4.19
N GLU A 24 -11.36 -8.14 -3.88
CA GLU A 24 -9.97 -7.81 -3.69
C GLU A 24 -9.81 -6.94 -2.44
N HIS A 25 -8.71 -7.17 -1.73
CA HIS A 25 -8.25 -6.33 -0.65
C HIS A 25 -6.73 -6.16 -0.80
N GLY A 26 -6.04 -5.58 0.17
CA GLY A 26 -4.61 -5.36 0.01
C GLY A 26 -4.02 -4.41 1.01
N ALA A 27 -2.88 -3.84 0.65
CA ALA A 27 -2.18 -2.85 1.45
C ALA A 27 -1.70 -1.69 0.59
N THR A 28 -1.56 -0.54 1.24
CA THR A 28 -1.06 0.71 0.65
C THR A 28 0.08 1.25 1.49
N VAL A 29 1.20 1.58 0.83
CA VAL A 29 2.25 2.45 1.38
C VAL A 29 2.01 3.85 0.86
N HIS A 30 1.92 4.83 1.75
CA HIS A 30 1.68 6.22 1.44
C HIS A 30 2.47 7.12 2.38
N PHE A 31 2.65 8.38 2.00
CA PHE A 31 3.20 9.39 2.89
C PHE A 31 2.18 9.77 3.98
N VAL A 32 2.65 10.15 5.15
CA VAL A 32 1.79 10.60 6.25
C VAL A 32 1.45 12.07 6.06
N THR A 33 0.17 12.42 6.22
CA THR A 33 -0.32 13.80 6.28
C THR A 33 -1.10 14.01 7.58
N ALA A 34 -1.66 15.22 7.78
CA ALA A 34 -2.52 15.49 8.94
C ALA A 34 -3.87 14.76 8.87
N GLU A 35 -4.28 14.33 7.68
CA GLU A 35 -5.50 13.57 7.46
C GLU A 35 -5.20 12.07 7.52
N LEU A 36 -6.01 11.34 8.28
CA LEU A 36 -5.82 9.92 8.54
C LEU A 36 -5.85 9.13 7.23
N ASP A 37 -4.80 8.35 6.99
CA ASP A 37 -4.66 7.43 5.85
C ASP A 37 -4.94 8.08 4.48
N HIS A 38 -4.60 9.36 4.30
CA HIS A 38 -4.97 10.14 3.11
C HIS A 38 -3.78 10.80 2.38
N GLY A 39 -2.55 10.42 2.71
CA GLY A 39 -1.40 11.00 2.03
C GLY A 39 -1.10 10.38 0.66
N PRO A 40 -0.19 11.01 -0.12
CA PRO A 40 0.21 10.54 -1.45
C PRO A 40 0.63 9.07 -1.45
N ILE A 41 0.00 8.26 -2.31
CA ILE A 41 0.23 6.82 -2.40
C ILE A 41 1.53 6.53 -3.15
N VAL A 42 2.43 5.77 -2.54
CA VAL A 42 3.68 5.32 -3.16
C VAL A 42 3.48 4.03 -3.95
N ALA A 43 2.82 3.05 -3.33
CA ALA A 43 2.61 1.73 -3.93
C ALA A 43 1.46 0.99 -3.24
N GLN A 44 0.81 0.10 -3.99
CA GLN A 44 -0.23 -0.80 -3.50
C GLN A 44 0.06 -2.24 -3.90
N ALA A 45 -0.38 -3.18 -3.07
CA ALA A 45 -0.41 -4.60 -3.39
C ALA A 45 -1.82 -5.12 -3.18
N ARG A 46 -2.30 -5.96 -4.11
CA ARG A 46 -3.64 -6.54 -4.09
C ARG A 46 -3.56 -8.02 -3.76
N VAL A 47 -4.54 -8.50 -3.01
CA VAL A 47 -4.77 -9.92 -2.73
C VAL A 47 -6.25 -10.24 -2.95
N PRO A 48 -6.60 -11.47 -3.39
CA PRO A 48 -8.00 -11.85 -3.50
C PRO A 48 -8.63 -11.99 -2.10
N VAL A 49 -9.91 -11.66 -2.00
CA VAL A 49 -10.78 -12.05 -0.88
C VAL A 49 -11.54 -13.29 -1.32
N LEU A 50 -11.33 -14.39 -0.60
CA LEU A 50 -11.92 -15.70 -0.89
C LEU A 50 -13.26 -15.85 -0.16
N PRO A 51 -14.20 -16.67 -0.69
CA PRO A 51 -15.54 -16.81 -0.11
C PRO A 51 -15.57 -17.22 1.38
N ASP A 52 -14.58 -18.00 1.82
CA ASP A 52 -14.50 -18.54 3.18
C ASP A 52 -13.42 -17.83 4.02
N ASP A 53 -12.95 -16.65 3.58
CA ASP A 53 -11.98 -15.88 4.36
C ASP A 53 -12.59 -15.43 5.69
N THR A 54 -11.79 -15.60 6.73
CA THR A 54 -11.90 -14.92 8.02
C THR A 54 -11.00 -13.68 8.04
N GLU A 55 -11.19 -12.79 9.02
CA GLU A 55 -10.29 -11.65 9.23
C GLU A 55 -8.81 -12.09 9.30
N ASP A 56 -8.52 -13.15 10.07
CA ASP A 56 -7.16 -13.68 10.24
C ASP A 56 -6.55 -14.22 8.93
N THR A 57 -7.33 -14.95 8.14
CA THR A 57 -6.83 -15.56 6.90
C THR A 57 -6.60 -14.52 5.80
N LEU A 58 -7.47 -13.51 5.70
CA LEU A 58 -7.26 -12.37 4.82
C LEU A 58 -6.07 -11.52 5.29
N SER A 59 -5.99 -11.23 6.59
CA SER A 59 -4.89 -10.46 7.18
C SER A 59 -3.53 -11.13 6.94
N ALA A 60 -3.43 -12.44 7.18
CA ALA A 60 -2.20 -13.19 6.93
C ALA A 60 -1.77 -13.12 5.46
N ARG A 61 -2.73 -13.12 4.51
CA ARG A 61 -2.45 -12.97 3.08
C ARG A 61 -1.96 -11.56 2.74
N VAL A 62 -2.59 -10.53 3.32
CA VAL A 62 -2.15 -9.13 3.16
C VAL A 62 -0.74 -8.93 3.73
N LEU A 63 -0.45 -9.48 4.92
CA LEU A 63 0.85 -9.33 5.59
C LEU A 63 2.03 -9.86 4.75
N VAL A 64 1.82 -10.95 3.98
CA VAL A 64 2.83 -11.45 3.04
C VAL A 64 3.17 -10.43 1.96
N GLU A 65 2.18 -9.68 1.46
CA GLU A 65 2.41 -8.62 0.49
C GLU A 65 2.96 -7.35 1.14
N GLU A 66 2.58 -7.01 2.36
CA GLU A 66 3.16 -5.89 3.12
C GLU A 66 4.68 -6.04 3.30
N HIS A 67 5.15 -7.26 3.63
CA HIS A 67 6.58 -7.57 3.75
C HIS A 67 7.37 -7.41 2.44
N LYS A 68 6.70 -7.37 1.28
CA LYS A 68 7.33 -7.09 -0.02
C LYS A 68 7.18 -5.61 -0.39
N LEU A 69 5.97 -5.09 -0.21
CA LEU A 69 5.56 -3.75 -0.60
C LEU A 69 6.32 -2.67 0.17
N TYR A 70 6.46 -2.85 1.49
CA TYR A 70 7.11 -1.84 2.32
C TYR A 70 8.61 -1.69 2.03
N PRO A 71 9.43 -2.75 1.97
CA PRO A 71 10.82 -2.62 1.53
C PRO A 71 10.98 -2.07 0.11
N TYR A 72 10.06 -2.40 -0.81
CA TYR A 72 10.06 -1.82 -2.15
C TYR A 72 9.89 -0.29 -2.11
N ALA A 73 8.89 0.21 -1.39
CA ALA A 73 8.64 1.64 -1.24
C ALA A 73 9.80 2.35 -0.52
N VAL A 74 10.35 1.75 0.54
CA VAL A 74 11.53 2.28 1.26
C VAL A 74 12.74 2.37 0.32
N ARG A 75 12.96 1.36 -0.53
CA ARG A 75 14.04 1.38 -1.52
C ARG A 75 13.90 2.56 -2.50
N LEU A 76 12.71 2.79 -3.04
CA LEU A 76 12.47 3.95 -3.91
C LEU A 76 12.74 5.27 -3.19
N PHE A 77 12.37 5.37 -1.91
CA PHE A 77 12.62 6.56 -1.11
C PHE A 77 14.11 6.81 -0.89
N VAL A 78 14.89 5.79 -0.51
CA VAL A 78 16.35 5.95 -0.26
C VAL A 78 17.18 6.08 -1.55
N GLU A 79 16.64 5.67 -2.70
CA GLU A 79 17.24 5.90 -4.01
C GLU A 79 16.93 7.30 -4.57
N ASP A 80 16.24 8.17 -3.81
CA ASP A 80 15.74 9.48 -4.26
C ASP A 80 14.87 9.40 -5.53
N ARG A 81 14.08 8.33 -5.63
CA ARG A 81 13.24 8.03 -6.81
C ARG A 81 11.77 8.36 -6.63
N LEU A 82 11.40 9.04 -5.55
CA LEU A 82 10.01 9.46 -5.30
C LEU A 82 9.92 10.98 -5.37
N GLU A 83 9.14 11.47 -6.33
CA GLU A 83 8.77 12.89 -6.42
C GLU A 83 7.28 13.03 -6.07
N ILE A 84 6.95 13.96 -5.17
CA ILE A 84 5.54 14.29 -4.87
C ILE A 84 5.17 15.54 -5.66
N ASP A 85 4.17 15.43 -6.53
CA ASP A 85 3.63 16.53 -7.33
C ASP A 85 2.10 16.57 -7.18
N ASN A 86 1.57 17.71 -6.71
CA ASN A 86 0.13 17.93 -6.51
C ASN A 86 -0.61 16.85 -5.70
N GLY A 87 0.06 16.20 -4.75
CA GLY A 87 -0.53 15.16 -3.91
C GLY A 87 -0.41 13.74 -4.48
N ASP A 88 0.20 13.58 -5.66
CA ASP A 88 0.50 12.29 -6.28
C ASP A 88 1.99 11.99 -6.21
N VAL A 89 2.35 10.70 -6.18
CA VAL A 89 3.74 10.24 -6.21
C VAL A 89 4.12 9.80 -7.62
N ARG A 90 5.19 10.38 -8.18
CA ARG A 90 5.86 9.89 -9.38
C ARG A 90 7.09 9.09 -8.99
N ILE A 91 7.20 7.88 -9.56
CA ILE A 91 8.40 7.05 -9.42
C ILE A 91 9.36 7.40 -10.57
N LEU A 92 10.50 7.97 -10.24
CA LEU A 92 11.52 8.38 -11.20
C LEU A 92 12.31 7.16 -11.70
N ALA A 93 12.87 7.30 -12.91
CA ALA A 93 13.85 6.37 -13.42
C ALA A 93 15.07 6.31 -12.47
N PRO A 94 15.78 5.18 -12.39
CA PRO A 94 17.05 5.13 -11.66
C PRO A 94 18.00 6.20 -12.20
N ALA A 95 18.73 6.88 -11.31
CA ALA A 95 19.80 7.77 -11.74
C ALA A 95 20.81 6.99 -12.59
N GLU A 96 21.24 7.57 -13.71
CA GLU A 96 22.33 6.96 -14.47
C GLU A 96 23.57 6.89 -13.57
N PRO A 97 24.30 5.75 -13.57
CA PRO A 97 25.52 5.64 -12.78
C PRO A 97 26.46 6.76 -13.19
N THR A 98 26.79 7.64 -12.25
CA THR A 98 27.78 8.70 -12.49
C THR A 98 29.09 8.02 -12.85
N SER A 99 29.54 8.22 -14.10
CA SER A 99 30.85 7.72 -14.53
C SER A 99 31.91 8.39 -13.66
N ILE A 100 32.62 7.57 -12.89
CA ILE A 100 33.78 7.95 -12.07
C ILE A 100 35.05 7.96 -12.91
#